data_AF-A0A963JPP9-F1
#
_entry.id   AF-A0A963JPP9-F1
#
_cell.length_a   1.000
_cell.length_b   1.000
_cell.length_c   1.000
_cell.angle_alpha   90.00
_cell.angle_beta   90.00
_cell.angle_gamma   90.00
#
_symmetry.space_group_name_H-M   'P 1'
#
loop_
_entity.id
_entity.type
_entity.pdbx_description
1 polymer ?
#
loop_
_entity_poly.entity_id
_entity_poly.type
_entity_poly.pdbx_seq_one_letter_code
_entity_poly.pdbx_strand_id
1 'polypeptide(L)'
;MGIDWITVSAQIINFLILVWLLKRFLYQPVMRAMGCREQRIIDQLNETQEREQKAEETVQQYLEKTRALERECEIILARAHERAVQQKKQLIDDARKEVAEIREHWLRQAYQEKEEFLGNLRHQVANSIQKIAHTALKELGNAQLETQIIHLFIDRLAALDQESRTLLLKESEDTSEPLRVTSTFLIDAELRDQIKRVIHENLIKGIEIEFSQSSELLCGIAVTVGAGQLGWNLADYLNQLDQRVEDAFAPVASVASIEKSRE
;
A
#
# COMPACT_ATOMS: atom_id res chain seq x y z
N MET A 1 -16.21 -108.53 -104.50
CA MET A 1 -15.50 -108.00 -103.32
C MET A 1 -16.56 -107.40 -102.41
N GLY A 2 -17.00 -108.16 -101.40
CA GLY A 2 -18.11 -107.77 -100.53
C GLY A 2 -17.63 -106.81 -99.45
N ILE A 3 -18.36 -105.71 -99.25
CA ILE A 3 -18.14 -104.84 -98.11
C ILE A 3 -18.86 -105.48 -96.92
N ASP A 4 -18.09 -105.92 -95.92
CA ASP A 4 -18.63 -106.44 -94.66
C ASP A 4 -19.22 -105.29 -93.83
N TRP A 5 -20.48 -104.95 -94.11
CA TRP A 5 -21.24 -103.87 -93.46
C TRP A 5 -21.30 -104.00 -91.93
N ILE A 6 -21.20 -105.23 -91.42
CA ILE A 6 -21.11 -105.56 -90.00
C ILE A 6 -19.77 -105.07 -89.41
N THR A 7 -18.66 -105.27 -90.12
CA THR A 7 -17.32 -104.83 -89.69
C THR A 7 -17.21 -103.31 -89.68
N VAL A 8 -17.78 -102.64 -90.68
CA VAL A 8 -17.86 -101.17 -90.73
C VAL A 8 -18.70 -100.63 -89.56
N SER A 9 -19.83 -101.25 -89.27
CA SER A 9 -20.69 -100.87 -88.13
C SER A 9 -19.98 -101.07 -86.79
N ALA A 10 -19.26 -102.19 -86.61
CA ALA A 10 -18.47 -102.45 -85.41
C ALA A 10 -17.31 -101.46 -85.24
N GLN A 11 -16.63 -101.06 -86.32
CA GLN A 11 -15.60 -100.02 -86.30
C GLN A 11 -16.16 -98.64 -85.92
N ILE A 12 -17.34 -98.28 -86.43
CA ILE A 12 -18.04 -97.04 -86.05
C ILE A 12 -18.37 -97.05 -84.57
N ILE A 13 -18.87 -98.17 -84.04
CA ILE A 13 -19.15 -98.31 -82.60
C ILE A 13 -17.86 -98.18 -81.78
N ASN A 14 -16.77 -98.83 -82.19
CA ASN A 14 -15.48 -98.72 -81.52
C ASN A 14 -14.94 -97.28 -81.53
N PHE A 15 -15.06 -96.58 -82.66
CA PHE A 15 -14.68 -95.17 -82.77
C PHE A 15 -15.56 -94.27 -81.89
N LEU A 16 -16.86 -94.50 -81.84
CA LEU A 16 -17.77 -93.77 -80.96
C LEU A 16 -17.44 -93.99 -79.48
N ILE A 17 -17.13 -95.23 -79.07
CA ILE A 17 -16.68 -95.54 -77.72
C ILE A 17 -15.37 -94.80 -77.41
N LEU A 18 -14.40 -94.81 -78.33
CA LEU A 18 -13.13 -94.09 -78.16
C LEU A 18 -13.35 -92.57 -78.03
N VAL A 19 -14.16 -91.96 -78.90
CA VAL A 19 -14.48 -90.53 -78.85
C VAL A 19 -15.21 -90.18 -77.55
N TRP A 20 -16.13 -91.03 -77.10
CA TRP A 20 -16.82 -90.84 -75.83
C TRP A 20 -15.84 -90.89 -74.64
N LEU A 21 -14.94 -91.85 -74.64
CA LEU A 21 -13.93 -92.03 -73.60
C LEU A 21 -12.93 -90.87 -73.59
N LEU A 22 -12.51 -90.38 -74.77
CA LEU A 22 -11.64 -89.21 -74.91
C LEU A 22 -12.33 -87.92 -74.46
N LYS A 23 -13.61 -87.73 -74.81
CA LYS A 23 -14.42 -86.59 -74.38
C LYS A 23 -14.58 -86.55 -72.86
N ARG A 24 -14.83 -87.70 -72.24
CA ARG A 24 -15.03 -87.84 -70.79
C ARG A 24 -13.71 -87.74 -70.02
N PHE A 25 -12.65 -88.39 -70.50
CA PHE A 25 -11.41 -88.58 -69.75
C PHE A 25 -10.33 -87.52 -70.06
N LEU A 26 -10.30 -86.90 -71.24
CA LEU A 26 -9.33 -85.85 -71.58
C LEU A 26 -9.99 -84.48 -71.74
N TYR A 27 -11.03 -84.36 -72.55
CA TYR A 27 -11.57 -83.04 -72.89
C TYR A 27 -12.22 -82.33 -71.69
N GLN A 28 -13.07 -83.03 -70.93
CA GLN A 28 -13.70 -82.46 -69.73
C GLN A 28 -12.70 -82.02 -68.64
N PRO A 29 -11.73 -82.85 -68.19
CA PRO A 29 -10.78 -82.41 -67.17
C PRO A 29 -9.83 -81.32 -67.68
N VAL A 30 -9.40 -81.33 -68.95
CA VAL A 30 -8.56 -80.26 -69.51
C VAL A 30 -9.32 -78.93 -69.58
N MET A 31 -10.58 -78.94 -70.04
CA MET A 31 -11.39 -77.72 -70.09
C MET A 31 -11.67 -77.16 -68.69
N ARG A 32 -11.94 -78.04 -67.71
CA ARG A 32 -12.09 -77.64 -66.30
C ARG A 32 -10.80 -77.04 -65.73
N ALA A 33 -9.64 -77.63 -66.04
CA ALA A 33 -8.35 -77.12 -65.57
C ALA A 33 -8.03 -75.74 -66.17
N MET A 34 -8.36 -75.52 -67.44
CA MET A 34 -8.22 -74.21 -68.09
C MET A 34 -9.17 -73.18 -67.49
N GLY A 35 -10.46 -73.51 -67.31
CA GLY A 35 -11.42 -72.62 -66.64
C GLY A 35 -11.03 -72.29 -65.20
N CYS A 36 -10.53 -73.27 -64.43
CA CYS A 36 -10.03 -73.03 -63.07
C CYS A 36 -8.81 -72.10 -63.05
N ARG A 37 -7.92 -72.20 -64.05
CA ARG A 37 -6.75 -71.31 -64.17
C ARG A 37 -7.16 -69.89 -64.55
N GLU A 38 -8.04 -69.75 -65.53
CA GLU A 38 -8.59 -68.46 -65.95
C GLU A 38 -9.29 -67.76 -64.79
N GLN A 39 -10.14 -68.48 -64.06
CA GLN A 39 -10.85 -67.93 -62.91
C GLN A 39 -9.90 -67.53 -61.78
N ARG A 40 -8.87 -68.33 -61.47
CA ARG A 40 -7.84 -67.94 -60.48
C ARG A 40 -7.07 -66.68 -60.89
N ILE A 41 -6.77 -66.50 -62.17
CA ILE A 41 -6.08 -65.29 -62.67
C ILE A 41 -7.01 -64.08 -62.52
N ILE A 42 -8.28 -64.21 -62.89
CA ILE A 42 -9.28 -63.15 -62.73
C ILE A 42 -9.46 -62.80 -61.25
N ASP A 43 -9.60 -63.79 -60.37
CA ASP A 43 -9.76 -63.58 -58.93
C ASP A 43 -8.52 -62.89 -58.33
N GLN A 44 -7.30 -63.31 -58.73
CA GLN A 44 -6.06 -62.66 -58.29
C GLN A 44 -5.92 -61.22 -58.79
N LEU A 45 -6.31 -60.94 -60.04
CA LEU A 45 -6.30 -59.58 -60.59
C LEU A 45 -7.30 -58.69 -59.86
N ASN A 46 -8.52 -59.17 -59.62
CA ASN A 46 -9.55 -58.45 -58.87
C ASN A 46 -9.11 -58.20 -57.42
N GLU A 47 -8.55 -59.20 -56.74
CA GLU A 47 -8.03 -59.05 -55.37
C GLU A 47 -6.88 -58.05 -55.31
N THR A 48 -6.00 -58.04 -56.32
CA THR A 48 -4.90 -57.08 -56.42
C THR A 48 -5.44 -55.66 -56.63
N GLN A 49 -6.37 -55.46 -57.56
CA GLN A 49 -7.01 -54.16 -57.79
C GLN A 49 -7.77 -53.65 -56.56
N GLU A 50 -8.51 -54.51 -55.87
CA GLU A 50 -9.18 -54.13 -54.63
C GLU A 50 -8.18 -53.73 -53.54
N ARG A 51 -7.05 -54.43 -53.43
CA ARG A 51 -5.99 -54.09 -52.47
C ARG A 51 -5.34 -52.76 -52.80
N GLU A 52 -5.07 -52.49 -54.08
CA GLU A 52 -4.53 -51.21 -54.53
C GLU A 52 -5.50 -50.07 -54.23
N GLN A 53 -6.79 -50.23 -54.57
CA GLN A 53 -7.82 -49.24 -54.25
C GLN A 53 -7.95 -48.98 -52.74
N LYS A 54 -8.04 -50.05 -51.93
CA LYS A 54 -8.08 -49.92 -50.46
C LYS A 54 -6.83 -49.24 -49.90
N ALA A 55 -5.65 -49.51 -50.47
CA ALA A 55 -4.41 -48.86 -50.07
C ALA A 55 -4.43 -47.37 -50.43
N GLU A 56 -4.86 -46.99 -51.63
CA GLU A 56 -5.02 -45.60 -52.05
C GLU A 56 -6.02 -44.83 -51.18
N GLU A 57 -7.19 -45.41 -50.92
CA GLU A 57 -8.20 -44.84 -50.02
C GLU A 57 -7.63 -44.62 -48.61
N THR A 58 -6.90 -45.61 -48.09
CA THR A 58 -6.24 -45.53 -46.78
C THR A 58 -5.22 -44.39 -46.76
N VAL A 59 -4.38 -44.27 -47.79
CA VAL A 59 -3.40 -43.17 -47.92
C VAL A 59 -4.11 -41.82 -47.97
N GLN A 60 -5.18 -41.68 -48.74
CA GLN A 60 -5.97 -40.44 -48.80
C GLN A 60 -6.54 -40.09 -47.43
N GLN A 61 -7.16 -41.05 -46.73
CA GLN A 61 -7.68 -40.84 -45.38
C GLN A 61 -6.59 -40.43 -44.38
N TYR A 62 -5.41 -41.04 -44.45
CA TYR A 62 -4.28 -40.65 -43.61
C TYR A 62 -3.81 -39.22 -43.92
N LEU A 63 -3.70 -38.85 -45.20
CA LEU A 63 -3.31 -37.49 -45.60
C LEU A 63 -4.34 -36.45 -45.12
N GLU A 64 -5.63 -36.75 -45.23
CA GLU A 64 -6.69 -35.87 -44.73
C GLU A 64 -6.64 -35.72 -43.21
N LYS A 65 -6.46 -36.82 -42.48
CA LYS A 65 -6.31 -36.80 -41.01
C LYS A 65 -5.08 -36.01 -40.59
N THR A 66 -3.93 -36.21 -41.24
CA THR A 66 -2.70 -35.46 -40.94
C THR A 66 -2.92 -33.97 -41.17
N ARG A 67 -3.51 -33.57 -42.30
CA ARG A 67 -3.83 -32.15 -42.57
C ARG A 67 -4.84 -31.57 -41.58
N ALA A 68 -5.77 -32.37 -41.07
CA ALA A 68 -6.71 -31.93 -40.04
C ALA A 68 -5.98 -31.72 -38.70
N LEU A 69 -5.12 -32.66 -38.30
CA LEU A 69 -4.31 -32.56 -37.10
C LEU A 69 -3.34 -31.38 -37.14
N GLU A 70 -2.69 -31.13 -38.28
CA GLU A 70 -1.82 -29.96 -38.48
C GLU A 70 -2.60 -28.66 -38.26
N ARG A 71 -3.78 -28.52 -38.88
CA ARG A 71 -4.66 -27.36 -38.70
C ARG A 71 -5.12 -27.19 -37.25
N GLU A 72 -5.49 -28.28 -36.57
CA GLU A 72 -5.87 -28.22 -35.16
C GLU A 72 -4.69 -27.80 -34.28
N CYS A 73 -3.49 -28.32 -34.56
CA CYS A 73 -2.27 -27.96 -33.84
C CYS A 73 -1.94 -26.48 -34.01
N GLU A 74 -2.04 -25.94 -35.23
CA GLU A 74 -1.87 -24.51 -35.50
C GLU A 74 -2.88 -23.65 -34.73
N ILE A 75 -4.15 -24.05 -34.69
CA ILE A 75 -5.20 -23.35 -33.92
C ILE A 75 -4.90 -23.39 -32.43
N ILE A 76 -4.48 -24.54 -31.90
CA ILE A 76 -4.14 -24.70 -30.48
C ILE A 76 -2.93 -23.84 -30.13
N LEU A 77 -1.88 -23.85 -30.95
CA LEU A 77 -0.68 -23.04 -30.75
C LEU A 77 -0.99 -21.54 -30.82
N ALA A 78 -1.80 -21.11 -31.78
CA ALA A 78 -2.23 -19.72 -31.89
C ALA A 78 -3.01 -19.27 -30.64
N ARG A 79 -3.97 -20.08 -30.17
CA ARG A 79 -4.73 -19.81 -28.94
C ARG A 79 -3.85 -19.81 -27.69
N ALA A 80 -2.90 -20.74 -27.59
CA ALA A 80 -1.95 -20.79 -26.49
C ALA A 80 -1.06 -19.54 -26.47
N HIS A 81 -0.60 -19.10 -27.65
CA HIS A 81 0.18 -17.87 -27.78
C HIS A 81 -0.63 -16.63 -27.38
N GLU A 82 -1.86 -16.51 -27.88
CA GLU A 82 -2.75 -15.40 -27.51
C GLU A 82 -3.01 -15.34 -26.00
N ARG A 83 -3.32 -16.49 -25.38
CA ARG A 83 -3.50 -16.59 -23.92
C ARG A 83 -2.24 -16.21 -23.16
N ALA A 84 -1.06 -16.66 -23.61
CA ALA A 84 0.21 -16.32 -22.98
C ALA A 84 0.49 -14.81 -23.07
N VAL A 85 0.19 -14.17 -24.21
CA VAL A 85 0.32 -12.71 -24.37
C VAL A 85 -0.65 -11.96 -23.46
N GLN A 86 -1.91 -12.40 -23.39
CA GLN A 86 -2.91 -11.79 -22.50
C GLN A 86 -2.53 -11.94 -21.03
N GLN A 87 -2.10 -13.12 -20.59
CA GLN A 87 -1.64 -13.37 -19.23
C GLN A 87 -0.40 -12.54 -18.90
N LYS A 88 0.58 -12.47 -19.81
CA LYS A 88 1.76 -11.62 -19.63
C LYS A 88 1.36 -10.16 -19.46
N LYS A 89 0.41 -9.66 -20.25
CA LYS A 89 -0.08 -8.29 -20.14
C LYS A 89 -0.75 -8.06 -18.79
N GLN A 90 -1.63 -8.96 -18.36
CA GLN A 90 -2.29 -8.89 -17.05
C GLN A 90 -1.27 -8.88 -15.90
N LEU A 91 -0.29 -9.79 -15.92
CA LEU A 91 0.76 -9.84 -14.90
C LEU A 91 1.59 -8.53 -14.84
N ILE A 92 1.91 -7.94 -16.00
CA ILE A 92 2.63 -6.66 -16.04
C ILE A 92 1.76 -5.52 -15.51
N ASP A 93 0.47 -5.49 -15.87
CA ASP A 93 -0.46 -4.45 -15.42
C ASP A 93 -0.72 -4.56 -13.91
N ASP A 94 -0.84 -5.77 -13.37
CA ASP A 94 -1.00 -6.02 -11.94
C ASP A 94 0.27 -5.66 -11.17
N ALA A 95 1.46 -6.06 -11.66
CA ALA A 95 2.73 -5.66 -11.06
C ALA A 95 2.91 -4.13 -11.05
N ARG A 96 2.45 -3.44 -12.11
CA ARG A 96 2.47 -1.96 -12.16
C ARG A 96 1.56 -1.32 -11.12
N LYS A 97 0.36 -1.88 -10.91
CA LYS A 97 -0.56 -1.41 -9.87
C LYS A 97 0.03 -1.62 -8.47
N GLU A 98 0.58 -2.80 -8.20
CA GLU A 98 1.20 -3.11 -6.91
C GLU A 98 2.38 -2.17 -6.63
N VAL A 99 3.25 -1.92 -7.61
CA VAL A 99 4.35 -0.94 -7.47
C VAL A 99 3.82 0.48 -7.22
N ALA A 100 2.72 0.88 -7.87
CA ALA A 100 2.11 2.19 -7.66
C ALA A 100 1.54 2.31 -6.23
N GLU A 101 0.86 1.28 -5.74
CA GLU A 101 0.32 1.22 -4.38
C GLU A 101 1.43 1.27 -3.33
N ILE A 102 2.50 0.47 -3.51
CA ILE A 102 3.68 0.50 -2.64
C ILE A 102 4.31 1.90 -2.64
N ARG A 103 4.44 2.53 -3.81
CA ARG A 103 5.01 3.88 -3.92
C ARG A 103 4.15 4.91 -3.20
N GLU A 104 2.83 4.87 -3.36
CA GLU A 104 1.91 5.77 -2.69
C GLU A 104 1.94 5.58 -1.17
N HIS A 105 1.98 4.32 -0.71
CA HIS A 105 2.10 3.99 0.71
C HIS A 105 3.42 4.50 1.28
N TRP A 106 4.54 4.25 0.58
CA TRP A 106 5.86 4.72 0.99
C TRP A 106 5.94 6.24 1.04
N LEU A 107 5.38 6.95 0.05
CA LEU A 107 5.33 8.41 0.07
C LEU A 107 4.51 8.92 1.27
N ARG A 108 3.34 8.33 1.54
CA ARG A 108 2.53 8.69 2.71
C ARG A 108 3.28 8.47 4.02
N GLN A 109 3.95 7.34 4.17
CA GLN A 109 4.77 7.05 5.35
C GLN A 109 5.93 8.03 5.49
N ALA A 110 6.65 8.32 4.40
CA ALA A 110 7.75 9.29 4.41
C ALA A 110 7.27 10.70 4.80
N TYR A 111 6.08 11.12 4.33
CA TYR A 111 5.49 12.40 4.75
C TYR A 111 5.10 12.41 6.22
N GLN A 112 4.50 11.32 6.73
CA GLN A 112 4.14 11.19 8.14
C GLN A 112 5.38 11.20 9.03
N GLU A 113 6.40 10.39 8.71
CA GLU A 113 7.65 10.34 9.47
C GLU A 113 8.38 11.69 9.44
N LYS A 114 8.36 12.39 8.31
CA LYS A 114 8.92 13.76 8.22
C LYS A 114 8.17 14.72 9.15
N GLU A 115 6.84 14.65 9.19
CA GLU A 115 6.04 15.55 10.05
C GLU A 115 6.23 15.22 11.54
N GLU A 116 6.26 13.94 11.90
CA GLU A 116 6.58 13.48 13.25
C GLU A 116 8.00 13.89 13.66
N PHE A 117 8.99 13.72 12.78
CA PHE A 117 10.37 14.16 13.02
C PHE A 117 10.44 15.67 13.23
N LEU A 118 9.78 16.47 12.39
CA LEU A 118 9.74 17.92 12.54
C LEU A 118 9.02 18.33 13.84
N GLY A 119 7.93 17.65 14.21
CA GLY A 119 7.25 17.87 15.48
C GLY A 119 8.14 17.57 16.69
N ASN A 120 8.82 16.42 16.68
CA ASN A 120 9.76 16.04 17.74
C ASN A 120 10.95 17.02 17.82
N LEU A 121 11.49 17.44 16.68
CA LEU A 121 12.58 18.41 16.63
C LEU A 121 12.14 19.77 17.21
N ARG A 122 10.94 20.23 16.87
CA ARG A 122 10.35 21.47 17.43
C ARG A 122 10.28 21.41 18.95
N HIS A 123 9.68 20.35 19.51
CA HIS A 123 9.60 20.17 20.96
C HIS A 123 10.98 20.09 21.61
N GLN A 124 11.95 19.43 20.97
CA GLN A 124 13.30 19.33 21.52
C GLN A 124 14.04 20.68 21.52
N VAL A 125 13.87 21.48 20.47
CA VAL A 125 14.44 22.84 20.38
C VAL A 125 13.81 23.76 21.41
N ALA A 126 12.47 23.77 21.53
CA ALA A 126 11.76 24.57 22.53
C ALA A 126 12.23 24.26 23.96
N ASN A 127 12.24 22.97 24.33
CA ASN A 127 12.76 22.50 25.61
C ASN A 127 14.23 22.88 25.85
N SER A 128 15.06 22.87 24.80
CA SER A 128 16.48 23.23 24.91
C SER A 128 16.65 24.73 25.14
N ILE A 129 15.91 25.57 24.41
CA ILE A 129 15.91 27.03 24.60
C ILE A 129 15.44 27.36 26.02
N GLN A 130 14.37 26.72 26.50
CA GLN A 130 13.86 26.89 27.86
C GLN A 130 14.93 26.55 28.90
N LYS A 131 15.59 25.39 28.78
CA LYS A 131 16.65 24.97 29.70
C LYS A 131 17.84 25.93 29.70
N ILE A 132 18.27 26.38 28.51
CA ILE A 132 19.38 27.33 28.37
C ILE A 132 19.00 28.68 28.98
N ALA A 133 17.80 29.20 28.67
CA ALA A 133 17.32 30.46 29.22
C ALA A 133 17.22 30.38 30.74
N HIS A 134 16.61 29.32 31.28
CA HIS A 134 16.52 29.08 32.72
C HIS A 134 17.91 29.00 33.37
N THR A 135 18.87 28.32 32.75
CA THR A 135 20.22 28.19 33.31
C THR A 135 20.96 29.54 33.27
N ALA A 136 20.93 30.23 32.14
CA ALA A 136 21.55 31.54 31.97
C ALA A 136 20.95 32.56 32.94
N LEU A 137 19.64 32.56 33.15
CA LEU A 137 18.96 33.46 34.09
C LEU A 137 19.31 33.14 35.55
N LYS A 138 19.44 31.85 35.90
CA LYS A 138 19.90 31.44 37.23
C LYS A 138 21.35 31.86 37.47
N GLU A 139 22.21 31.80 36.46
CA GLU A 139 23.62 32.24 36.55
C GLU A 139 23.77 33.77 36.55
N LEU A 140 22.92 34.48 35.81
CA LEU A 140 22.91 35.94 35.70
C LEU A 140 22.09 36.64 36.80
N GLY A 141 21.37 35.87 37.63
CA GLY A 141 20.66 36.34 38.81
C GLY A 141 21.64 36.88 39.85
N ASN A 142 22.01 38.15 39.70
CA ASN A 142 22.78 38.91 40.67
C ASN A 142 21.86 39.91 41.38
N ALA A 143 22.27 40.41 42.55
CA ALA A 143 21.49 41.35 43.36
C ALA A 143 20.99 42.59 42.59
N GLN A 144 21.70 43.00 41.52
CA GLN A 144 21.33 44.13 40.67
C GLN A 144 20.11 43.82 39.78
N LEU A 145 20.07 42.63 39.16
CA LEU A 145 18.92 42.17 38.38
C LEU A 145 17.69 41.93 39.29
N GLU A 146 17.91 41.36 40.47
CA GLU A 146 16.87 41.15 41.50
C GLU A 146 16.19 42.47 41.89
N THR A 147 16.98 43.51 42.14
CA THR A 147 16.48 44.85 42.47
C THR A 147 15.68 45.46 41.33
N GLN A 148 16.12 45.29 40.08
CA GLN A 148 15.36 45.78 38.92
C GLN A 148 14.03 45.03 38.70
N ILE A 149 13.99 43.72 38.93
CA ILE A 149 12.75 42.94 38.87
C ILE A 149 11.76 43.45 39.93
N ILE A 150 12.23 43.77 41.14
CA ILE A 150 11.40 44.36 42.20
C ILE A 150 10.82 45.71 41.78
N HIS A 151 11.65 46.63 41.24
CA HIS A 151 11.16 47.93 40.78
C HIS A 151 10.14 47.82 39.66
N LEU A 152 10.39 46.96 38.68
CA LEU A 152 9.48 46.80 37.55
C LEU A 152 8.16 46.15 37.96
N PHE A 153 8.17 45.31 38.99
CA PHE A 153 6.96 44.80 39.63
C PHE A 153 6.16 45.90 40.32
N ILE A 154 6.83 46.76 41.09
CA ILE A 154 6.20 47.90 41.78
C ILE A 154 5.53 48.85 40.78
N ASP A 155 6.22 49.20 39.69
CA ASP A 155 5.70 50.07 38.64
C ASP A 155 4.44 49.48 37.99
N ARG A 156 4.43 48.16 37.76
CA ARG A 156 3.28 47.50 37.16
C ARG A 156 2.11 47.32 38.11
N LEU A 157 2.37 47.06 39.39
CA LEU A 157 1.34 47.09 40.44
C LEU A 157 0.64 48.45 40.49
N ALA A 158 1.41 49.54 40.36
CA ALA A 158 0.85 50.89 40.28
C ALA A 158 0.03 51.11 39.00
N ALA A 159 0.46 50.51 37.88
CA ALA A 159 -0.19 50.62 36.57
C ALA A 159 -1.31 49.59 36.30
N LEU A 160 -1.72 48.80 37.31
CA LEU A 160 -2.79 47.80 37.15
C LEU A 160 -4.08 48.44 36.64
N ASP A 161 -4.73 47.78 35.68
CA ASP A 161 -6.03 48.18 35.15
C ASP A 161 -7.18 47.85 36.11
N GLN A 162 -8.34 48.45 35.86
CA GLN A 162 -9.47 48.37 36.78
C GLN A 162 -10.12 46.98 36.80
N GLU A 163 -10.04 46.21 35.72
CA GLU A 163 -10.51 44.82 35.64
C GLU A 163 -9.69 43.87 36.52
N SER A 164 -8.36 43.89 36.41
CA SER A 164 -7.49 43.05 37.24
C SER A 164 -7.61 43.38 38.73
N ARG A 165 -7.83 44.66 39.06
CA ARG A 165 -8.12 45.09 40.44
C ARG A 165 -9.41 44.47 40.95
N THR A 166 -10.49 44.47 40.16
CA THR A 166 -11.78 43.90 40.58
C THR A 166 -11.75 42.37 40.73
N LEU A 167 -10.94 41.66 39.94
CA LEU A 167 -10.74 40.21 40.09
C LEU A 167 -10.09 39.87 41.42
N LEU A 168 -9.00 40.56 41.77
CA LEU A 168 -8.30 40.37 43.04
C LEU A 168 -9.15 40.78 44.25
N LEU A 169 -9.96 41.84 44.11
CA LEU A 169 -10.84 42.33 45.18
C LEU A 169 -11.99 41.34 45.45
N LYS A 170 -12.61 40.76 44.42
CA LYS A 170 -13.69 39.79 44.57
C LYS A 170 -13.26 38.53 45.33
N GLU A 171 -12.04 38.06 45.11
CA GLU A 171 -11.52 36.86 45.78
C GLU A 171 -11.03 37.14 47.21
N SER A 172 -10.78 38.40 47.54
CA SER A 172 -10.39 38.84 48.89
C SER A 172 -11.58 39.00 49.86
N GLU A 173 -12.81 39.20 49.35
CA GLU A 173 -14.00 39.37 50.21
C GLU A 173 -14.44 38.06 50.89
N ASP A 174 -14.13 36.89 50.29
CA ASP A 174 -14.51 35.58 50.82
C ASP A 174 -13.49 35.01 51.83
N THR A 175 -12.30 35.59 51.93
CA THR A 175 -11.18 34.97 52.67
C THR A 175 -10.49 35.98 53.58
N SER A 176 -10.51 35.75 54.90
CA SER A 176 -9.76 36.56 55.89
C SER A 176 -8.25 36.28 55.89
N GLU A 177 -7.70 35.89 54.74
CA GLU A 177 -6.29 35.50 54.59
C GLU A 177 -5.39 36.72 54.32
N PRO A 178 -4.19 36.76 54.92
CA PRO A 178 -3.22 37.82 54.65
C PRO A 178 -2.71 37.73 53.21
N LEU A 179 -2.40 38.87 52.62
CA LEU A 179 -1.80 38.94 51.29
C LEU A 179 -0.36 38.45 51.38
N ARG A 180 -0.01 37.43 50.61
CA ARG A 180 1.32 36.84 50.63
C ARG A 180 2.13 37.29 49.43
N VAL A 181 3.23 37.99 49.69
CA VAL A 181 4.25 38.33 48.69
C VAL A 181 5.31 37.24 48.72
N THR A 182 5.35 36.41 47.68
CA THR A 182 6.38 35.38 47.53
C THR A 182 7.46 35.85 46.58
N SER A 183 8.72 35.82 47.01
CA SER A 183 9.87 36.13 46.15
C SER A 183 10.91 35.02 46.18
N THR A 184 11.67 34.89 45.10
CA THR A 184 12.90 34.08 45.07
C THR A 184 14.03 34.65 45.90
N PHE A 185 14.01 35.96 46.13
CA PHE A 185 15.15 36.71 46.64
C PHE A 185 14.86 37.29 48.03
N LEU A 186 15.92 37.64 48.76
CA LEU A 186 15.78 38.39 50.00
C LEU A 186 15.48 39.85 49.66
N ILE A 187 14.25 40.28 49.96
CA ILE A 187 13.84 41.68 49.78
C ILE A 187 14.32 42.50 50.98
N ASP A 188 15.07 43.56 50.73
CA ASP A 188 15.52 44.51 51.75
C ASP A 188 14.36 45.30 52.37
N ALA A 189 14.57 45.80 53.59
CA ALA A 189 13.52 46.49 54.35
C ALA A 189 12.90 47.68 53.60
N GLU A 190 13.72 48.47 52.90
CA GLU A 190 13.26 49.62 52.12
C GLU A 190 12.31 49.21 50.98
N LEU A 191 12.64 48.14 50.25
CA LEU A 191 11.83 47.61 49.17
C LEU A 191 10.54 46.95 49.69
N ARG A 192 10.60 46.26 50.84
CA ARG A 192 9.37 45.74 51.49
C ARG A 192 8.42 46.88 51.82
N ASP A 193 8.93 48.00 52.33
CA ASP A 193 8.10 49.16 52.69
C ASP A 193 7.57 49.89 51.45
N GLN A 194 8.28 49.87 50.32
CA GLN A 194 7.76 50.35 49.04
C GLN A 194 6.64 49.44 48.51
N ILE A 195 6.83 48.12 48.51
CA ILE A 195 5.82 47.15 48.08
C ILE A 195 4.55 47.27 48.94
N LYS A 196 4.70 47.32 50.27
CA LYS A 196 3.57 47.53 51.19
C LYS A 196 2.79 48.80 50.87
N ARG A 197 3.48 49.92 50.63
CA ARG A 197 2.83 51.18 50.25
C ARG A 197 2.03 51.06 48.97
N VAL A 198 2.64 50.52 47.91
CA VAL A 198 1.96 50.39 46.60
C VAL A 198 0.77 49.44 46.67
N ILE A 199 0.86 48.35 47.44
CA ILE A 199 -0.26 47.43 47.66
C ILE A 199 -1.40 48.13 48.42
N HIS A 200 -1.08 48.89 49.48
CA HIS A 200 -2.09 49.64 50.24
C HIS A 200 -2.74 50.79 49.45
N GLU A 201 -2.00 51.41 48.54
CA GLU A 201 -2.49 52.49 47.70
C GLU A 201 -3.34 51.98 46.52
N ASN A 202 -2.97 50.86 45.91
CA ASN A 202 -3.55 50.41 44.63
C ASN A 202 -4.42 49.15 44.71
N LEU A 203 -4.27 48.33 45.75
CA LEU A 203 -5.09 47.12 45.95
C LEU A 203 -6.05 47.27 47.13
N ILE A 204 -5.55 47.09 48.36
CA ILE A 204 -6.41 46.99 49.55
C ILE A 204 -5.78 47.72 50.74
N LYS A 205 -6.50 48.71 51.27
CA LYS A 205 -6.08 49.47 52.44
C LYS A 205 -6.20 48.61 53.70
N GLY A 206 -5.09 48.43 54.42
CA GLY A 206 -5.07 47.82 55.75
C GLY A 206 -5.03 46.29 55.82
N ILE A 207 -4.82 45.59 54.69
CA ILE A 207 -4.58 44.14 54.71
C ILE A 207 -3.22 43.79 55.34
N GLU A 208 -3.16 42.71 56.10
CA GLU A 208 -1.90 42.18 56.62
C GLU A 208 -1.09 41.54 55.48
N ILE A 209 0.17 41.94 55.33
CA ILE A 209 1.05 41.50 54.23
C ILE A 209 2.17 40.63 54.79
N GLU A 210 2.18 39.36 54.40
CA GLU A 210 3.24 38.40 54.71
C GLU A 210 4.24 38.31 53.55
N PHE A 211 5.54 38.31 53.88
CA PHE A 211 6.59 38.06 52.90
C PHE A 211 7.14 36.65 53.10
N SER A 212 7.11 35.83 52.05
CA SER A 212 7.67 34.48 52.06
C SER A 212 8.71 34.31 50.96
N GLN A 213 9.71 33.47 51.21
CA GLN A 213 10.70 33.11 50.21
C GLN A 213 10.37 31.74 49.62
N SER A 214 10.38 31.62 48.29
CA SER A 214 10.24 30.32 47.61
C SER A 214 11.22 30.22 46.44
N SER A 215 11.95 29.10 46.37
CA SER A 215 12.84 28.77 45.26
C SER A 215 12.10 28.18 44.05
N GLU A 216 10.79 27.96 44.15
CA GLU A 216 9.97 27.38 43.07
C GLU A 216 9.57 28.43 42.01
N LEU A 217 9.55 29.70 42.37
CA LEU A 217 9.43 30.80 41.41
C LEU A 217 10.75 30.94 40.66
N LEU A 218 10.72 31.20 39.35
CA LEU A 218 11.92 31.48 38.58
C LEU A 218 12.11 32.99 38.46
N CYS A 219 13.10 33.52 39.19
CA CYS A 219 13.51 34.91 39.20
C CYS A 219 12.31 35.88 39.15
N GLY A 220 11.55 35.96 40.24
CA GLY A 220 10.28 36.68 40.22
C GLY A 220 9.70 37.01 41.59
N ILE A 221 8.63 37.79 41.56
CA ILE A 221 7.82 38.17 42.72
C ILE A 221 6.37 37.90 42.36
N ALA A 222 5.65 37.23 43.25
CA ALA A 222 4.23 37.01 43.08
C ALA A 222 3.48 37.47 44.32
N VAL A 223 2.31 38.08 44.10
CA VAL A 223 1.35 38.41 45.14
C VAL A 223 0.20 37.42 45.04
N THR A 224 -0.09 36.73 46.13
CA THR A 224 -1.23 35.82 46.24
C THR A 224 -2.21 36.29 47.32
N VAL A 225 -3.50 36.22 47.03
CA VAL A 225 -4.60 36.50 47.96
C VAL A 225 -5.72 35.49 47.69
N GLY A 226 -5.96 34.56 48.61
CA GLY A 226 -6.93 33.47 48.40
C GLY A 226 -6.60 32.64 47.15
N ALA A 227 -7.55 32.53 46.21
CA ALA A 227 -7.37 31.86 44.91
C ALA A 227 -6.71 32.75 43.84
N GLY A 228 -6.56 34.05 44.10
CA GLY A 228 -6.03 35.04 43.16
C GLY A 228 -4.51 35.13 43.24
N GLN A 229 -3.85 34.96 42.11
CA GLN A 229 -2.41 35.12 41.98
C GLN A 229 -2.08 36.19 40.93
N LEU A 230 -1.40 37.25 41.36
CA LEU A 230 -0.81 38.24 40.50
C LEU A 230 0.72 38.09 40.56
N GLY A 231 1.25 37.30 39.64
CA GLY A 231 2.68 37.04 39.48
C GLY A 231 3.33 37.99 38.49
N TRP A 232 4.54 38.43 38.81
CA TRP A 232 5.50 38.95 37.84
C TRP A 232 6.78 38.14 38.00
N ASN A 233 6.81 37.03 37.27
CA ASN A 233 7.94 36.14 37.27
C ASN A 233 8.42 35.94 35.83
N LEU A 234 9.71 35.63 35.69
CA LEU A 234 10.32 35.42 34.38
C LEU A 234 9.87 34.07 33.77
N ALA A 235 9.34 33.17 34.59
CA ALA A 235 8.70 31.93 34.15
C ALA A 235 7.49 32.20 33.24
N ASP A 236 6.69 33.22 33.53
CA ASP A 236 5.52 33.61 32.71
C ASP A 236 5.97 34.13 31.33
N TYR A 237 7.09 34.85 31.26
CA TYR A 237 7.70 35.28 30.00
C TYR A 237 8.30 34.11 29.22
N LEU A 238 8.94 33.16 29.90
CA LEU A 238 9.45 31.95 29.25
C LEU A 238 8.30 31.08 28.74
N ASN A 239 7.21 30.96 29.49
CA ASN A 239 5.99 30.28 29.06
C ASN A 239 5.34 30.97 27.86
N GLN A 240 5.28 32.31 27.85
CA GLN A 240 4.81 33.07 26.68
C GLN A 240 5.74 32.93 25.47
N LEU A 241 7.05 32.85 25.69
CA LEU A 241 8.02 32.59 24.62
C LEU A 241 7.83 31.17 24.08
N ASP A 242 7.61 30.19 24.95
CA ASP A 242 7.33 28.81 24.57
C ASP A 242 6.06 28.73 23.74
N GLN A 243 4.99 29.37 24.19
CA GLN A 243 3.71 29.44 23.49
C GLN A 243 3.85 30.16 22.14
N ARG A 244 4.64 31.24 22.05
CA ARG A 244 4.92 31.91 20.77
C ARG A 244 5.82 31.10 19.84
N VAL A 245 6.76 30.34 20.39
CA VAL A 245 7.63 29.43 19.63
C VAL A 245 6.75 28.29 19.10
N GLU A 246 5.94 27.66 19.94
CA GLU A 246 4.95 26.67 19.52
C GLU A 246 3.97 27.23 18.48
N ASP A 247 3.46 28.45 18.64
CA ASP A 247 2.55 29.10 17.69
C ASP A 247 3.24 29.47 16.37
N ALA A 248 4.47 29.99 16.41
CA ALA A 248 5.25 30.34 15.22
C ALA A 248 5.71 29.10 14.45
N PHE A 249 5.90 27.99 15.15
CA PHE A 249 6.24 26.69 14.59
C PHE A 249 5.03 25.77 14.44
N ALA A 250 3.82 26.21 14.78
CA ALA A 250 2.60 25.51 14.47
C ALA A 250 2.56 25.30 12.95
N PRO A 251 2.11 24.13 12.47
CA PRO A 251 2.04 23.91 11.04
C PRO A 251 1.20 25.04 10.43
N VAL A 252 1.85 25.92 9.65
CA VAL A 252 1.15 26.79 8.69
C VAL A 252 0.25 25.83 7.96
N ALA A 253 -1.07 25.94 8.15
CA ALA A 253 -2.07 25.06 7.58
C ALA A 253 -1.66 24.79 6.13
N SER A 254 -1.08 23.62 5.93
CA SER A 254 -0.24 23.33 4.78
C SER A 254 -1.18 23.29 3.59
N VAL A 255 -1.08 24.29 2.69
CA VAL A 255 -1.09 24.23 1.21
C VAL A 255 -2.21 23.39 0.51
N ALA A 256 -3.10 22.75 1.24
CA ALA A 256 -4.25 21.99 0.76
C ALA A 256 -5.31 22.89 0.11
N SER A 257 -5.17 24.21 0.27
CA SER A 257 -6.01 25.21 -0.39
C SER A 257 -5.55 25.59 -1.80
N ILE A 258 -4.33 25.21 -2.23
CA ILE A 258 -3.81 25.61 -3.55
C ILE A 258 -4.20 24.61 -4.66
N GLU A 259 -4.52 23.36 -4.32
CA GLU A 259 -4.89 22.35 -5.33
C GLU A 259 -6.39 22.32 -5.67
N LYS A 260 -7.25 22.94 -4.86
CA LYS A 260 -8.70 23.02 -5.12
C LYS A 260 -9.14 24.21 -6.00
N SER A 261 -8.17 25.00 -6.50
CA SER A 261 -8.42 26.15 -7.39
C SER A 261 -7.97 25.89 -8.84
N ARG A 262 -7.77 24.61 -9.20
CA ARG A 262 -7.33 24.19 -10.54
C ARG A 262 -8.22 23.14 -11.19
N GLU A 263 -9.41 22.91 -10.65
CA GLU A 263 -10.52 22.21 -11.33
C GLU A 263 -11.54 23.22 -11.89
#